data_AF-A0A0F9D5P0-F1
#
_entry.id   AF-A0A0F9D5P0-F1
#
_cell.length_a   1.000
_cell.length_b   1.000
_cell.length_c   1.000
_cell.angle_alpha   90.00
_cell.angle_beta   90.00
_cell.angle_gamma   90.00
#
_symmetry.space_group_name_H-M   'P 1'
#
loop_
_entity.id
_entity.type
_entity.pdbx_description
1 polymer ?
#
loop_
_entity_poly.entity_id
_entity_poly.type
_entity_poly.pdbx_seq_one_letter_code
_entity_poly.pdbx_strand_id
1 'polypeptide(L)'
;MIECQQASFSLELQQQRLTQTQKVLGEKVLRRLLCFTLYLLGVDRSSIANLIDIPPGTIRSVVRAILHDGITALEDRRHGSSTFLPPQPKTMKIKIQTERQGVSVDFDTMSRIEIPRENTLQTRVLLLTMLNSGLVSTRDVSEVLGLSGVHTLNLARKLHTDDIPALLDKREGQKQQYRFTADIKAELIQQFVLDIVAGGKASGRLLSEHLQERCDLSLSERSIRDHIDKLGLSKIKKSLPDLLAGLKKTP
;
A
#
# COMPACT_ATOMS: atom_id res chain seq x y z
N MET A 1 -17.22 -8.26 -46.12
CA MET A 1 -16.69 -6.96 -46.58
C MET A 1 -17.79 -6.22 -47.31
N ILE A 2 -17.88 -4.89 -47.20
CA ILE A 2 -18.88 -4.10 -47.94
C ILE A 2 -18.33 -3.88 -49.35
N GLU A 3 -18.99 -4.45 -50.37
CA GLU A 3 -18.62 -4.24 -51.77
C GLU A 3 -19.34 -3.01 -52.33
N CYS A 4 -18.67 -1.86 -52.26
CA CYS A 4 -19.23 -0.60 -52.77
C CYS A 4 -19.30 -0.51 -54.30
N GLN A 5 -18.73 -1.47 -55.05
CA GLN A 5 -18.67 -1.46 -56.51
C GLN A 5 -20.03 -1.71 -57.18
N GLN A 6 -20.97 -2.33 -56.47
CA GLN A 6 -22.32 -2.61 -56.96
C GLN A 6 -23.34 -1.53 -56.53
N ALA A 7 -22.90 -0.53 -55.76
CA ALA A 7 -23.78 0.50 -55.22
C ALA A 7 -23.85 1.73 -56.14
N SER A 8 -25.06 2.22 -56.43
CA SER A 8 -25.27 3.50 -57.10
C SER A 8 -25.21 4.65 -56.08
N PHE A 9 -24.26 5.57 -56.26
CA PHE A 9 -24.16 6.77 -55.44
C PHE A 9 -24.91 7.94 -56.10
N SER A 10 -25.88 8.51 -55.39
CA SER A 10 -26.53 9.78 -55.79
C SER A 10 -25.90 10.93 -55.01
N LEU A 11 -25.38 11.91 -55.75
CA LEU A 11 -24.75 13.10 -55.17
C LEU A 11 -25.75 13.94 -54.36
N GLU A 12 -26.98 14.07 -54.85
CA GLU A 12 -28.05 14.82 -54.16
C GLU A 12 -28.39 14.19 -52.80
N LEU A 13 -28.60 12.86 -52.78
CA LEU A 13 -28.90 12.13 -51.54
C LEU A 13 -27.72 12.17 -50.57
N GLN A 14 -26.48 12.11 -51.08
CA GLN A 14 -25.28 12.22 -50.25
C GLN A 14 -25.21 13.58 -49.56
N GLN A 15 -25.37 14.68 -50.31
CA GLN A 15 -25.33 16.03 -49.76
C GLN A 15 -26.44 16.26 -48.72
N GLN A 16 -27.66 15.79 -49.01
CA GLN A 16 -28.78 15.90 -48.08
C GLN A 16 -28.49 15.16 -46.76
N ARG A 17 -27.99 13.92 -46.83
CA ARG A 17 -27.66 13.10 -45.65
C ARG A 17 -26.50 13.67 -44.86
N LEU A 18 -25.46 14.17 -45.53
CA LEU A 18 -24.34 14.85 -44.87
C LEU A 18 -24.82 16.10 -44.12
N THR A 19 -25.68 16.91 -44.74
CA THR A 19 -26.23 18.12 -44.13
C THR A 19 -27.08 17.80 -42.90
N GLN A 20 -27.94 16.77 -42.99
CA GLN A 20 -28.73 16.30 -41.85
C GLN A 20 -27.83 15.79 -40.71
N THR A 21 -26.83 15.00 -41.05
CA THR A 21 -25.91 14.42 -40.06
C THR A 21 -25.05 15.49 -39.41
N GLN A 22 -24.60 16.49 -40.17
CA GLN A 22 -23.84 17.63 -39.64
C GLN A 22 -24.64 18.44 -38.61
N LYS A 23 -25.97 18.59 -38.80
CA LYS A 23 -26.84 19.23 -37.82
C LYS A 23 -26.95 18.45 -36.50
N VAL A 24 -26.88 17.12 -36.55
CA VAL A 24 -27.03 16.25 -35.38
C VAL A 24 -25.71 16.02 -34.64
N LEU A 25 -24.64 15.70 -35.37
CA LEU A 25 -23.35 15.28 -34.79
C LEU A 25 -22.31 16.41 -34.77
N GLY A 26 -22.51 17.46 -35.54
CA GLY A 26 -21.52 18.51 -35.76
C GLY A 26 -20.47 18.14 -36.81
N GLU A 27 -19.93 19.16 -37.47
CA GLU A 27 -19.02 19.00 -38.61
C GLU A 27 -17.73 18.26 -38.27
N LYS A 28 -17.11 18.57 -37.13
CA LYS A 28 -15.83 17.97 -36.72
C LYS A 28 -15.97 16.47 -36.46
N VAL A 29 -17.05 16.06 -35.80
CA VAL A 29 -17.34 14.64 -35.50
C VAL A 29 -17.57 13.90 -36.81
N LEU A 30 -18.40 14.46 -37.70
CA LEU A 30 -18.69 13.87 -39.00
C LEU A 30 -17.42 13.68 -39.85
N ARG A 31 -16.55 14.69 -39.92
CA ARG A 31 -15.26 14.57 -40.64
C ARG A 31 -14.35 13.49 -40.06
N ARG A 32 -14.27 13.35 -38.73
CA ARG A 32 -13.49 12.27 -38.07
C ARG A 32 -14.06 10.89 -38.36
N LEU A 33 -15.39 10.76 -38.38
CA LEU A 33 -16.10 9.52 -38.68
C LEU A 33 -15.90 9.10 -40.14
N LEU A 34 -16.01 10.04 -41.08
CA LEU A 34 -15.72 9.80 -42.51
C LEU A 34 -14.25 9.41 -42.72
N CYS A 35 -13.32 10.10 -42.05
CA CYS A 35 -11.90 9.78 -42.10
C CYS A 35 -11.62 8.34 -41.62
N PHE A 36 -12.20 7.94 -40.48
CA PHE A 36 -12.00 6.60 -39.94
C PHE A 36 -12.67 5.51 -40.79
N THR A 37 -13.86 5.77 -41.33
CA THR A 37 -14.56 4.81 -42.22
C THR A 37 -13.81 4.58 -43.53
N LEU A 38 -13.29 5.63 -44.17
CA LEU A 38 -12.43 5.46 -45.35
C LEU A 38 -11.14 4.69 -45.04
N TYR A 39 -10.55 4.91 -43.87
CA TYR A 39 -9.40 4.14 -43.41
C TYR A 39 -9.72 2.65 -43.25
N LEU A 40 -10.89 2.32 -42.67
CA LEU A 40 -11.36 0.93 -42.54
C LEU A 40 -11.67 0.28 -43.90
N LEU A 41 -12.09 1.06 -44.89
CA LEU A 41 -12.28 0.61 -46.27
C LEU A 41 -10.97 0.41 -47.05
N GLY A 42 -9.80 0.67 -46.41
CA GLY A 42 -8.49 0.43 -46.99
C GLY A 42 -7.94 1.56 -47.86
N VAL A 43 -8.55 2.75 -47.84
CA VAL A 43 -8.05 3.91 -48.57
C VAL A 43 -6.76 4.43 -47.92
N ASP A 44 -5.76 4.77 -48.74
CA ASP A 44 -4.49 5.28 -48.24
C ASP A 44 -4.64 6.67 -47.58
N ARG A 45 -3.74 6.99 -46.65
CA ARG A 45 -3.85 8.20 -45.83
C ARG A 45 -3.70 9.49 -46.64
N SER A 46 -2.93 9.47 -47.73
CA SER A 46 -2.78 10.62 -48.63
C SER A 46 -4.07 10.91 -49.39
N SER A 47 -4.72 9.88 -49.92
CA SER A 47 -6.01 10.01 -50.59
C SER A 47 -7.10 10.53 -49.65
N ILE A 48 -7.15 10.02 -48.41
CA ILE A 48 -8.11 10.51 -47.40
C ILE A 48 -7.85 12.00 -47.07
N ALA A 49 -6.58 12.40 -46.94
CA ALA A 49 -6.20 13.79 -46.66
C ALA A 49 -6.73 14.75 -47.73
N ASN A 50 -6.57 14.36 -49.00
CA ASN A 50 -7.03 15.15 -50.14
C ASN A 50 -8.57 15.16 -50.25
N LEU A 51 -9.23 14.04 -49.96
CA LEU A 51 -10.69 13.90 -50.08
C LEU A 51 -11.47 14.68 -49.00
N ILE A 52 -10.94 14.78 -47.79
CA ILE A 52 -11.63 15.42 -46.64
C ILE A 52 -11.01 16.79 -46.28
N ASP A 53 -9.96 17.20 -47.00
CA ASP A 53 -9.21 18.44 -46.75
C ASP A 53 -8.69 18.52 -45.30
N ILE A 54 -7.94 17.48 -44.91
CA ILE A 54 -7.35 17.35 -43.56
C ILE A 54 -5.85 17.04 -43.70
N PRO A 55 -4.96 17.68 -42.91
CA PRO A 55 -3.54 17.34 -42.93
C PRO A 55 -3.27 15.86 -42.63
N PRO A 56 -2.33 15.21 -43.33
CA PRO A 56 -2.05 13.78 -43.17
C PRO A 56 -1.62 13.40 -41.74
N GLY A 57 -0.96 14.31 -41.03
CA GLY A 57 -0.60 14.11 -39.61
C GLY A 57 -1.83 13.97 -38.69
N THR A 58 -2.93 14.65 -39.01
CA THR A 58 -4.19 14.61 -38.28
C THR A 58 -4.94 13.29 -38.50
N ILE A 59 -4.79 12.67 -39.67
CA ILE A 59 -5.40 11.35 -39.93
C ILE A 59 -4.79 10.30 -39.00
N ARG A 60 -3.46 10.30 -38.87
CA ARG A 60 -2.76 9.37 -37.97
C ARG A 60 -3.21 9.54 -36.52
N SER A 61 -3.39 10.77 -36.06
CA SER A 61 -3.84 11.04 -34.69
C SER A 61 -5.29 10.61 -34.47
N VAL A 62 -6.19 10.89 -35.42
CA VAL A 62 -7.60 10.47 -35.37
C VAL A 62 -7.74 8.95 -35.36
N VAL A 63 -7.07 8.24 -36.28
CA VAL A 63 -7.11 6.78 -36.33
C VAL A 63 -6.57 6.16 -35.05
N ARG A 64 -5.43 6.66 -34.55
CA ARG A 64 -4.83 6.14 -33.31
C ARG A 64 -5.73 6.39 -32.10
N ALA A 65 -6.33 7.57 -32.01
CA ALA A 65 -7.23 7.92 -30.92
C ALA A 65 -8.49 7.04 -30.93
N ILE A 66 -9.11 6.81 -32.10
CA ILE A 66 -10.30 5.97 -32.21
C ILE A 66 -9.97 4.49 -31.92
N LEU A 67 -8.83 3.97 -32.37
CA LEU A 67 -8.42 2.59 -32.07
C LEU A 67 -8.08 2.36 -30.59
N HIS A 68 -7.58 3.37 -29.89
CA HIS A 68 -7.22 3.26 -28.47
C HIS A 68 -8.41 3.55 -27.53
N ASP A 69 -9.14 4.63 -27.80
CA ASP A 69 -10.17 5.17 -26.90
C ASP A 69 -11.61 4.94 -27.39
N GLY A 70 -11.77 4.29 -28.55
CA GLY A 70 -13.07 3.98 -29.14
C GLY A 70 -13.83 5.23 -29.60
N ILE A 71 -15.17 5.15 -29.51
CA ILE A 71 -16.08 6.20 -30.01
C ILE A 71 -15.90 7.55 -29.29
N THR A 72 -15.37 7.54 -28.06
CA THR A 72 -15.09 8.74 -27.26
C THR A 72 -14.03 9.65 -27.91
N ALA A 73 -13.18 9.12 -28.79
CA ALA A 73 -12.20 9.90 -29.54
C ALA A 73 -12.84 10.83 -30.59
N LEU A 74 -14.12 10.62 -30.93
CA LEU A 74 -14.85 11.51 -31.82
C LEU A 74 -15.21 12.84 -31.16
N GLU A 75 -15.27 12.89 -29.82
CA GLU A 75 -15.61 14.11 -29.07
C GLU A 75 -14.44 15.10 -28.95
N ASP A 76 -14.78 16.34 -28.58
CA ASP A 76 -13.80 17.33 -28.17
C ASP A 76 -13.49 17.18 -26.67
N ARG A 77 -12.33 16.57 -26.36
CA ARG A 77 -11.86 16.31 -24.99
C ARG A 77 -11.51 17.57 -24.18
N ARG A 78 -11.58 18.75 -24.78
CA ARG A 78 -11.39 20.02 -24.06
C ARG A 78 -12.59 20.35 -23.16
N HIS A 79 -13.73 19.69 -23.37
CA HIS A 79 -14.85 19.73 -22.46
C HIS A 79 -14.75 18.56 -21.47
N GLY A 80 -14.74 18.86 -20.17
CA GLY A 80 -14.52 17.88 -19.09
C GLY A 80 -15.63 16.84 -18.89
N SER A 81 -16.63 16.77 -19.78
CA SER A 81 -17.73 15.81 -19.74
C SER A 81 -18.07 15.35 -21.15
N SER A 82 -18.03 14.04 -21.37
CA SER A 82 -18.55 13.38 -22.57
C SER A 82 -20.07 13.54 -22.65
N THR A 83 -20.60 13.89 -23.81
CA THR A 83 -22.05 13.91 -24.09
C THR A 83 -22.53 12.61 -24.74
N PHE A 84 -21.62 11.80 -25.29
CA PHE A 84 -21.92 10.53 -25.94
C PHE A 84 -21.98 9.33 -24.98
N LEU A 85 -21.22 9.34 -23.89
CA LEU A 85 -21.33 8.29 -22.88
C LEU A 85 -22.51 8.58 -21.93
N PRO A 86 -23.26 7.55 -21.48
CA PRO A 86 -24.12 7.73 -20.32
C PRO A 86 -23.27 8.32 -19.20
N PRO A 87 -23.82 9.23 -18.36
CA PRO A 87 -23.06 9.81 -17.26
C PRO A 87 -22.44 8.65 -16.51
N GLN A 88 -21.11 8.60 -16.46
CA GLN A 88 -20.44 7.58 -15.66
C GLN A 88 -21.07 7.66 -14.27
N PRO A 89 -21.49 6.52 -13.67
CA PRO A 89 -22.02 6.55 -12.33
C PRO A 89 -20.98 7.31 -11.51
N LYS A 90 -21.40 8.42 -10.88
CA LYS A 90 -20.50 9.25 -10.07
C LYS A 90 -19.76 8.28 -9.15
N THR A 91 -18.49 8.01 -9.44
CA THR A 91 -17.68 7.14 -8.60
C THR A 91 -17.63 7.85 -7.27
N MET A 92 -18.28 7.27 -6.27
CA MET A 92 -18.38 7.87 -4.95
C MET A 92 -16.96 8.07 -4.44
N LYS A 93 -16.54 9.34 -4.31
CA LYS A 93 -15.16 9.65 -3.90
C LYS A 93 -15.08 9.51 -2.39
N ILE A 94 -14.55 8.39 -1.95
CA ILE A 94 -14.34 8.14 -0.53
C ILE A 94 -13.05 8.82 -0.09
N LYS A 95 -13.13 9.67 0.92
CA LYS A 95 -11.97 10.35 1.51
C LYS A 95 -11.71 9.79 2.90
N ILE A 96 -10.46 9.47 3.20
CA ILE A 96 -10.04 9.07 4.54
C ILE A 96 -9.24 10.22 5.14
N GLN A 97 -9.56 10.62 6.37
CA GLN A 97 -8.85 11.66 7.10
C GLN A 97 -8.50 11.19 8.51
N THR A 98 -7.30 11.56 8.96
CA THR A 98 -6.87 11.36 10.34
C THR A 98 -7.13 12.65 11.12
N GLU A 99 -8.02 12.59 12.11
CA GLU A 99 -8.40 13.71 12.95
C GLU A 99 -7.87 13.51 14.39
N ARG A 100 -7.95 14.57 15.22
CA ARG A 100 -7.45 14.50 16.60
C ARG A 100 -8.16 13.43 17.45
N GLN A 101 -9.44 13.18 17.16
CA GLN A 101 -10.29 12.25 17.91
C GLN A 101 -10.33 10.83 17.30
N GLY A 102 -9.79 10.63 16.09
CA GLY A 102 -9.94 9.34 15.40
C GLY A 102 -9.71 9.39 13.89
N VAL A 103 -10.21 8.38 13.20
CA VAL A 103 -10.20 8.31 11.73
C VAL A 103 -11.60 8.53 11.21
N SER A 104 -11.75 9.43 10.24
CA SER A 104 -13.01 9.70 9.57
C SER A 104 -12.97 9.19 8.12
N VAL A 105 -14.02 8.48 7.72
CA VAL A 105 -14.23 8.00 6.35
C VAL A 105 -15.47 8.71 5.81
N ASP A 106 -15.26 9.57 4.82
CA ASP A 106 -16.27 10.43 4.24
C ASP A 106 -16.72 9.88 2.89
N PHE A 107 -18.04 9.69 2.74
CA PHE A 107 -18.69 9.14 1.54
C PHE A 107 -19.38 10.24 0.69
N ASP A 108 -18.86 11.47 0.71
CA ASP A 108 -19.22 12.64 -0.09
C ASP A 108 -20.64 13.19 0.16
N THR A 109 -21.67 12.35 -0.01
CA THR A 109 -23.10 12.74 0.06
C THR A 109 -23.97 11.86 0.96
N MET A 110 -23.49 10.69 1.39
CA MET A 110 -24.35 9.71 2.06
C MET A 110 -24.20 9.65 3.58
N SER A 111 -23.00 9.91 4.13
CA SER A 111 -22.70 9.96 5.58
C SER A 111 -21.18 9.93 5.82
N ARG A 112 -20.76 10.15 7.07
CA ARG A 112 -19.38 9.96 7.54
C ARG A 112 -19.36 8.84 8.59
N ILE A 113 -18.37 7.95 8.50
CA ILE A 113 -18.05 6.99 9.56
C ILE A 113 -16.90 7.58 10.38
N GLU A 114 -17.11 7.72 11.68
CA GLU A 114 -16.08 8.15 12.64
C GLU A 114 -15.68 6.98 13.52
N ILE A 115 -14.37 6.71 13.57
CA ILE A 115 -13.81 5.64 14.38
C ILE A 115 -12.92 6.29 15.46
N PRO A 116 -13.22 6.09 16.75
CA PRO A 116 -12.38 6.59 17.83
C PRO A 116 -10.95 6.08 17.73
N ARG A 117 -9.99 6.92 18.11
CA ARG A 117 -8.56 6.62 18.00
C ARG A 117 -8.14 5.36 18.76
N GLU A 118 -8.84 5.05 19.85
CA GLU A 118 -8.59 3.88 20.71
C GLU A 118 -8.92 2.58 19.98
N ASN A 119 -9.86 2.59 19.03
CA ASN A 119 -10.31 1.40 18.33
C ASN A 119 -9.49 1.11 17.07
N THR A 120 -8.19 0.87 17.28
CA THR A 120 -7.23 0.59 16.21
C THR A 120 -7.59 -0.65 15.38
N LEU A 121 -8.24 -1.65 15.99
CA LEU A 121 -8.68 -2.86 15.29
C LEU A 121 -9.83 -2.56 14.33
N GLN A 122 -10.85 -1.80 14.77
CA GLN A 122 -11.95 -1.39 13.90
C GLN A 122 -11.46 -0.56 12.72
N THR A 123 -10.53 0.38 12.96
CA THR A 123 -9.90 1.16 11.89
C THR A 123 -9.21 0.26 10.86
N ARG A 124 -8.42 -0.72 11.31
CA ARG A 124 -7.75 -1.67 10.40
C ARG A 124 -8.76 -2.49 9.61
N VAL A 125 -9.76 -3.08 10.28
CA VAL A 125 -10.77 -3.91 9.62
C VAL A 125 -11.51 -3.11 8.55
N LEU A 126 -12.01 -1.92 8.88
CA LEU A 126 -12.76 -1.10 7.93
C LEU A 126 -11.90 -0.71 6.73
N LEU A 127 -10.73 -0.10 6.96
CA LEU A 127 -9.89 0.42 5.87
C LEU A 127 -9.36 -0.70 4.96
N LEU A 128 -8.97 -1.84 5.52
CA LEU A 128 -8.50 -2.99 4.73
C LEU A 128 -9.64 -3.66 3.95
N THR A 129 -10.86 -3.68 4.50
CA THR A 129 -12.05 -4.15 3.78
C THR A 129 -12.36 -3.24 2.59
N MET A 130 -12.35 -1.92 2.80
CA MET A 130 -12.57 -0.95 1.74
C MET A 130 -11.48 -1.02 0.66
N LEU A 131 -10.23 -1.30 1.06
CA LEU A 131 -9.12 -1.50 0.13
C LEU A 131 -9.34 -2.73 -0.76
N ASN A 132 -9.75 -3.87 -0.18
CA ASN A 132 -10.06 -5.08 -0.94
C ASN A 132 -11.22 -4.88 -1.93
N SER A 133 -12.20 -4.06 -1.56
CA SER A 133 -13.33 -3.70 -2.43
C SER A 133 -13.00 -2.64 -3.48
N GLY A 134 -11.76 -2.14 -3.55
CA GLY A 134 -11.33 -1.11 -4.50
C GLY A 134 -11.93 0.28 -4.22
N LEU A 135 -12.48 0.50 -3.02
CA LEU A 135 -13.13 1.74 -2.62
C LEU A 135 -12.15 2.85 -2.21
N VAL A 136 -10.96 2.46 -1.75
CA VAL A 136 -9.89 3.36 -1.28
C VAL A 136 -8.54 2.89 -1.80
N SER A 137 -7.59 3.81 -1.97
CA SER A 137 -6.27 3.46 -2.50
C SER A 137 -5.37 2.84 -1.43
N THR A 138 -4.41 2.00 -1.86
CA THR A 138 -3.40 1.44 -0.96
C THR A 138 -2.58 2.53 -0.29
N ARG A 139 -2.32 3.64 -1.02
CA ARG A 139 -1.56 4.78 -0.52
C ARG A 139 -2.26 5.40 0.68
N ASP A 140 -3.53 5.78 0.52
CA ASP A 140 -4.31 6.45 1.57
C ASP A 140 -4.40 5.58 2.83
N VAL A 141 -4.67 4.28 2.65
CA VAL A 141 -4.75 3.34 3.77
C VAL A 141 -3.39 3.15 4.45
N SER A 142 -2.30 3.08 3.68
CA SER A 142 -0.95 2.93 4.25
C SER A 142 -0.50 4.15 5.06
N GLU A 143 -0.84 5.36 4.59
CA GLU A 143 -0.55 6.61 5.29
C GLU A 143 -1.32 6.69 6.62
N VAL A 144 -2.61 6.33 6.61
CA VAL A 144 -3.47 6.36 7.81
C VAL A 144 -3.06 5.29 8.83
N LEU A 145 -2.70 4.09 8.39
CA LEU A 145 -2.28 3.00 9.27
C LEU A 145 -0.81 3.11 9.72
N GLY A 146 -0.02 4.01 9.11
CA GLY A 146 1.42 4.13 9.37
C GLY A 146 2.23 2.90 8.97
N LEU A 147 1.79 2.19 7.92
CA LEU A 147 2.40 0.95 7.44
C LEU A 147 2.98 1.14 6.02
N SER A 148 3.86 0.24 5.60
CA SER A 148 4.30 0.23 4.20
C SER A 148 3.20 -0.31 3.29
N GLY A 149 3.12 0.17 2.04
CA GLY A 149 2.10 -0.28 1.08
C GLY A 149 2.08 -1.80 0.87
N VAL A 150 3.26 -2.44 0.86
CA VAL A 150 3.40 -3.90 0.77
C VAL A 150 2.79 -4.59 1.99
N HIS A 151 3.08 -4.07 3.19
CA HIS A 151 2.52 -4.64 4.42
C HIS A 151 1.00 -4.46 4.50
N THR A 152 0.49 -3.30 4.08
CA THR A 152 -0.95 -3.01 3.98
C THR A 152 -1.65 -4.00 3.05
N LEU A 153 -1.10 -4.25 1.85
CA LEU A 153 -1.66 -5.23 0.92
C LEU A 153 -1.64 -6.65 1.48
N ASN A 154 -0.56 -7.05 2.15
CA ASN A 154 -0.46 -8.35 2.77
C ASN A 154 -1.51 -8.52 3.90
N LEU A 155 -1.73 -7.49 4.71
CA LEU A 155 -2.78 -7.49 5.74
C LEU A 155 -4.17 -7.53 5.14
N ALA A 156 -4.42 -6.80 4.05
CA ALA A 156 -5.71 -6.81 3.36
C ALA A 156 -6.05 -8.21 2.82
N ARG A 157 -5.09 -8.88 2.18
CA ARG A 157 -5.26 -10.28 1.73
C ARG A 157 -5.48 -11.23 2.90
N LYS A 158 -4.72 -11.08 3.99
CA LYS A 158 -4.91 -11.90 5.20
C LYS A 158 -6.28 -11.71 5.81
N LEU A 159 -6.78 -10.48 5.92
CA LEU A 159 -8.15 -10.23 6.39
C LEU A 159 -9.19 -10.95 5.53
N HIS A 160 -9.00 -10.98 4.21
CA HIS A 160 -9.92 -11.65 3.29
C HIS A 160 -9.89 -13.18 3.39
N THR A 161 -8.75 -13.77 3.75
CA THR A 161 -8.52 -15.22 3.75
C THR A 161 -8.66 -15.85 5.13
N ASP A 162 -8.14 -15.19 6.17
CA ASP A 162 -7.99 -15.68 7.54
C ASP A 162 -8.87 -14.92 8.55
N ASP A 163 -9.72 -13.99 8.07
CA ASP A 163 -10.64 -13.15 8.86
C ASP A 163 -9.96 -12.21 9.87
N ILE A 164 -10.74 -11.50 10.69
CA ILE A 164 -10.30 -10.54 11.72
C ILE A 164 -9.18 -11.10 12.64
N PRO A 165 -9.17 -12.39 13.05
CA PRO A 165 -8.10 -12.92 13.90
C PRO A 165 -6.69 -12.78 13.31
N ALA A 166 -6.56 -12.61 11.99
CA ALA A 166 -5.27 -12.38 11.34
C ALA A 166 -4.69 -10.98 11.60
N LEU A 167 -5.52 -10.02 12.03
CA LEU A 167 -5.11 -8.66 12.38
C LEU A 167 -4.78 -8.48 13.86
N LEU A 168 -5.16 -9.47 14.69
CA LEU A 168 -4.84 -9.47 16.11
C LEU A 168 -3.35 -9.70 16.31
N ASP A 169 -2.78 -9.02 17.31
CA ASP A 169 -1.40 -9.27 17.70
C ASP A 169 -1.30 -10.64 18.39
N LYS A 170 -0.82 -11.63 17.63
CA LYS A 170 -0.58 -12.99 18.12
C LYS A 170 0.75 -13.14 18.85
N ARG A 171 1.49 -12.04 19.06
CA ARG A 171 2.73 -12.06 19.84
C ARG A 171 2.38 -12.26 21.30
N GLU A 172 2.29 -13.52 21.71
CA GLU A 172 2.66 -13.84 23.08
C GLU A 172 4.16 -13.53 23.19
N GLY A 173 4.51 -12.45 23.91
CA GLY A 173 5.91 -12.19 24.24
C GLY A 173 6.56 -13.47 24.76
N GLN A 174 7.83 -13.70 24.40
CA GLN A 174 8.55 -14.95 24.69
C GLN A 174 8.39 -15.36 26.17
N LYS A 175 7.51 -16.33 26.45
CA LYS A 175 7.20 -16.81 27.81
C LYS A 175 8.33 -17.67 28.40
N GLN A 176 9.16 -18.26 27.55
CA GLN A 176 10.29 -19.11 27.94
C GLN A 176 11.61 -18.52 27.44
N GLN A 177 12.57 -18.36 28.34
CA GLN A 177 13.88 -17.80 28.04
C GLN A 177 14.79 -18.87 27.42
N TYR A 178 14.60 -19.20 26.14
CA TYR A 178 15.33 -20.27 25.45
C TYR A 178 16.87 -20.09 25.46
N ARG A 179 17.37 -18.86 25.60
CA ARG A 179 18.82 -18.56 25.65
C ARG A 179 19.38 -18.39 27.07
N PHE A 180 18.52 -18.16 28.06
CA PHE A 180 18.92 -18.11 29.48
C PHE A 180 18.34 -19.34 30.18
N THR A 181 18.90 -20.51 29.86
CA THR A 181 18.63 -21.74 30.57
C THR A 181 19.09 -21.63 32.03
N ALA A 182 18.69 -22.59 32.87
CA ALA A 182 19.14 -22.62 34.27
C ALA A 182 20.67 -22.61 34.38
N ASP A 183 21.36 -23.35 33.50
CA ASP A 183 22.82 -23.44 33.49
C ASP A 183 23.48 -22.11 33.14
N ILE A 184 22.97 -21.42 32.11
CA ILE A 184 23.47 -20.09 31.72
C ILE A 184 23.23 -19.07 32.83
N LYS A 185 22.11 -19.16 33.55
CA LYS A 185 21.85 -18.29 34.70
C LYS A 185 22.80 -18.58 35.87
N ALA A 186 23.08 -19.85 36.13
CA ALA A 186 24.04 -20.24 37.15
C ALA A 186 25.44 -19.69 36.83
N GLU A 187 25.90 -19.86 35.59
CA GLU A 187 27.19 -19.32 35.15
C GLU A 187 27.22 -17.78 35.25
N LEU A 188 26.15 -17.10 34.80
CA LEU A 188 26.03 -15.65 34.92
C LEU A 188 26.15 -15.18 36.38
N ILE A 189 25.52 -15.88 37.33
CA ILE A 189 25.63 -15.57 38.76
C ILE A 189 27.06 -15.79 39.26
N GLN A 190 27.70 -16.90 38.89
CA GLN A 190 29.07 -17.19 39.29
C GLN A 190 30.05 -16.11 38.82
N GLN A 191 30.00 -15.75 37.54
CA GLN A 191 30.88 -14.72 36.98
C GLN A 191 30.60 -13.35 37.59
N PHE A 192 29.32 -12.99 37.78
CA PHE A 192 28.96 -11.75 38.46
C PHE A 192 29.57 -11.64 39.86
N VAL A 193 29.53 -12.72 40.65
CA VAL A 193 30.12 -12.75 41.99
C VAL A 193 31.64 -12.64 41.92
N LEU A 194 32.30 -13.41 41.04
CA LEU A 194 33.75 -13.37 40.86
C LEU A 194 34.24 -11.96 40.49
N ASP A 195 33.58 -11.30 39.55
CA ASP A 195 33.92 -9.95 39.09
C ASP A 195 33.81 -8.90 40.20
N ILE A 196 32.79 -9.02 41.04
CA ILE A 196 32.57 -8.10 42.17
C ILE A 196 33.60 -8.32 43.26
N VAL A 197 33.95 -9.57 43.54
CA VAL A 197 34.87 -9.93 44.62
C VAL A 197 36.32 -9.64 44.22
N ALA A 198 36.70 -9.94 42.98
CA ALA A 198 38.05 -9.73 42.48
C ALA A 198 38.30 -8.28 42.02
N GLY A 199 37.33 -7.68 41.32
CA GLY A 199 37.51 -6.38 40.64
C GLY A 199 36.59 -5.25 41.13
N GLY A 200 35.67 -5.52 42.07
CA GLY A 200 34.70 -4.54 42.57
C GLY A 200 33.63 -4.11 41.56
N LYS A 201 33.65 -4.64 40.33
CA LYS A 201 32.77 -4.20 39.24
C LYS A 201 32.44 -5.35 38.28
N ALA A 202 31.15 -5.70 38.21
CA ALA A 202 30.60 -6.43 37.07
C ALA A 202 30.03 -5.46 36.02
N SER A 203 30.25 -5.75 34.73
CA SER A 203 29.69 -5.02 33.58
C SER A 203 29.04 -5.99 32.57
N GLY A 204 28.02 -5.52 31.85
CA GLY A 204 27.32 -6.36 30.87
C GLY A 204 28.20 -6.86 29.72
N ARG A 205 29.25 -6.08 29.38
CA ARG A 205 30.25 -6.47 28.38
C ARG A 205 31.16 -7.59 28.88
N LEU A 206 31.75 -7.40 30.05
CA LEU A 206 32.66 -8.38 30.66
C LEU A 206 31.94 -9.73 30.89
N LEU A 207 30.71 -9.68 31.39
CA LEU A 207 29.89 -10.89 31.56
C LEU A 207 29.49 -11.54 30.23
N SER A 208 29.35 -10.76 29.15
CA SER A 208 29.13 -11.30 27.82
C SER A 208 30.36 -12.04 27.31
N GLU A 209 31.55 -11.49 27.56
CA GLU A 209 32.83 -12.09 27.18
C GLU A 209 33.02 -13.42 27.94
N HIS A 210 32.77 -13.44 29.26
CA HIS A 210 32.82 -14.68 30.06
C HIS A 210 31.84 -15.76 29.58
N LEU A 211 30.60 -15.40 29.25
CA LEU A 211 29.61 -16.37 28.74
C LEU A 211 29.96 -16.87 27.34
N GLN A 212 30.60 -16.05 26.51
CA GLN A 212 31.11 -16.49 25.21
C GLN A 212 32.26 -17.49 25.39
N GLU A 213 33.21 -17.21 26.28
CA GLU A 213 34.37 -18.08 26.50
C GLU A 213 33.99 -19.42 27.15
N ARG A 214 33.03 -19.41 28.07
CA ARG A 214 32.75 -20.57 28.95
C ARG A 214 31.53 -21.38 28.53
N CYS A 215 30.59 -20.76 27.80
CA CYS A 215 29.35 -21.41 27.37
C CYS A 215 29.14 -21.36 25.85
N ASP A 216 30.11 -20.86 25.07
CA ASP A 216 30.02 -20.64 23.63
C ASP A 216 28.75 -19.88 23.21
N LEU A 217 28.31 -18.94 24.07
CA LEU A 217 27.03 -18.27 23.90
C LEU A 217 27.18 -16.74 23.82
N SER A 218 26.95 -16.22 22.62
CA SER A 218 26.95 -14.77 22.39
C SER A 218 25.60 -14.16 22.76
N LEU A 219 25.58 -13.39 23.84
CA LEU A 219 24.40 -12.66 24.32
C LEU A 219 24.63 -11.15 24.26
N SER A 220 23.58 -10.37 24.05
CA SER A 220 23.72 -8.91 24.07
C SER A 220 23.92 -8.39 25.50
N GLU A 221 24.76 -7.37 25.66
CA GLU A 221 24.97 -6.71 26.96
C GLU A 221 23.67 -6.21 27.60
N ARG A 222 22.69 -5.84 26.76
CA ARG A 222 21.36 -5.39 27.21
C ARG A 222 20.57 -6.53 27.84
N SER A 223 20.58 -7.70 27.21
CA SER A 223 19.91 -8.91 27.72
C SER A 223 20.52 -9.39 29.03
N ILE A 224 21.85 -9.31 29.14
CA ILE A 224 22.58 -9.67 30.36
C ILE A 224 22.20 -8.73 31.50
N ARG A 225 22.22 -7.41 31.28
CA ARG A 225 21.80 -6.42 32.29
C ARG A 225 20.37 -6.64 32.75
N ASP A 226 19.45 -6.85 31.82
CA ASP A 226 18.05 -7.16 32.14
C ASP A 226 17.93 -8.41 33.03
N HIS A 227 18.74 -9.45 32.79
CA HIS A 227 18.74 -10.65 33.63
C HIS A 227 19.37 -10.43 35.00
N ILE A 228 20.46 -9.67 35.09
CA ILE A 228 21.07 -9.28 36.37
C ILE A 228 20.06 -8.54 37.25
N ASP A 229 19.31 -7.61 36.65
CA ASP A 229 18.28 -6.85 37.37
C ASP A 229 17.09 -7.73 37.78
N LYS A 230 16.62 -8.61 36.89
CA LYS A 230 15.54 -9.58 37.20
C LYS A 230 15.93 -10.57 38.30
N LEU A 231 17.19 -10.99 38.36
CA LEU A 231 17.74 -11.85 39.41
C LEU A 231 18.04 -11.08 40.71
N GLY A 232 17.90 -9.75 40.72
CA GLY A 232 18.19 -8.90 41.88
C GLY A 232 19.69 -8.75 42.20
N LEU A 233 20.57 -9.23 41.33
CA LEU A 233 22.02 -9.23 41.52
C LEU A 233 22.58 -7.80 41.64
N SER A 234 22.00 -6.84 40.91
CA SER A 234 22.40 -5.43 40.98
C SER A 234 22.24 -4.82 42.39
N LYS A 235 21.30 -5.33 43.20
CA LYS A 235 21.04 -4.85 44.57
C LYS A 235 22.07 -5.35 45.58
N ILE A 236 22.67 -6.52 45.35
CA ILE A 236 23.63 -7.15 46.27
C ILE A 236 25.09 -6.80 45.95
N LYS A 237 25.33 -6.04 44.88
CA LYS A 237 26.69 -5.69 44.42
C LYS A 237 27.57 -5.02 45.47
N LYS A 238 26.97 -4.21 46.36
CA LYS A 238 27.70 -3.50 47.42
C LYS A 238 27.90 -4.34 48.68
N SER A 239 26.96 -5.20 49.02
CA SER A 239 27.01 -6.01 50.24
C SER A 239 27.81 -7.30 50.08
N LEU A 240 27.92 -7.83 48.85
CA LEU A 240 28.65 -9.07 48.54
C LEU A 240 30.12 -9.06 49.02
N PRO A 241 30.93 -8.03 48.72
CA PRO A 241 32.31 -7.96 49.22
C PRO A 241 32.40 -7.97 50.74
N ASP A 242 31.53 -7.23 51.43
CA ASP A 242 31.53 -7.11 52.89
C ASP A 242 31.15 -8.44 53.56
N LEU A 243 30.16 -9.15 53.00
CA LEU A 243 29.75 -10.49 53.46
C LEU A 243 30.89 -11.50 53.33
N LEU A 244 31.64 -11.46 52.22
CA LEU A 244 32.80 -12.34 52.02
C LEU A 244 34.00 -11.98 52.90
N ALA A 245 34.22 -10.69 53.17
CA ALA A 245 35.25 -10.24 54.10
C ALA A 245 34.93 -10.68 55.55
N GLY A 246 33.65 -10.71 55.93
CA GLY A 246 33.19 -11.25 57.21
C GLY A 246 33.44 -12.75 57.36
N LEU A 247 33.28 -13.53 56.28
CA LEU A 247 33.51 -14.99 56.28
C LEU A 247 35.01 -15.36 56.35
N LYS A 248 35.90 -14.56 55.76
CA LYS A 248 37.36 -14.78 55.83
C LYS A 248 37.96 -14.59 57.24
N LYS A 249 37.19 -14.10 58.22
CA LYS A 249 37.65 -13.84 59.60
C LYS A 249 37.26 -14.90 60.62
N THR A 250 36.71 -16.04 60.21
CA THR A 250 36.52 -17.19 61.10
C THR A 250 37.51 -18.29 60.68
N PRO A 251 38.51 -18.63 61.52
CA PRO A 251 39.43 -19.73 61.25
C PRO A 251 38.74 -21.09 61.32
#